data_AF-A0A9R1UKC0-F1
#
_entry.id   AF-A0A9R1UKC0-F1
#
_cell.length_a   1.000
_cell.length_b   1.000
_cell.length_c   1.000
_cell.angle_alpha   90.00
_cell.angle_beta   90.00
_cell.angle_gamma   90.00
#
_symmetry.space_group_name_H-M   'P 1'
#
loop_
_entity.id
_entity.type
_entity.pdbx_description
1 polymer ?
#
loop_
_entity_poly.entity_id
_entity_poly.type
_entity_poly.pdbx_seq_one_letter_code
_entity_poly.pdbx_strand_id
1 'polypeptide(L)'
;MAKQMKHQQFQCCYKNWVAQQQLDLDELLQTLTNYPTDVDYLQLITKKIVSHFENYNNSRAELAKHDGPSFLAPSWGSTFENSFLWIGGCRPALMIRLVYALCGSHLNTHLEEFLEGVRHGNIGEISSLQLKRIDELHAKTIKEEDKLSSYMATLQANCRTE
;
A
#
# COMPACT_ATOMS: atom_id res chain seq x y z
N MET A 1 -18.14 -22.64 16.43
CA MET A 1 -16.70 -22.89 16.66
C MET A 1 -15.84 -22.55 15.44
N ALA A 2 -16.08 -23.14 14.27
CA ALA A 2 -15.26 -22.90 13.05
C ALA A 2 -15.22 -21.44 12.56
N LYS A 3 -16.36 -20.71 12.60
CA LYS A 3 -16.42 -19.28 12.21
C LYS A 3 -15.56 -18.39 13.12
N GLN A 4 -15.52 -18.69 14.42
CA GLN A 4 -14.75 -17.94 15.41
C GLN A 4 -13.25 -18.22 15.31
N MET A 5 -12.87 -19.46 14.97
CA MET A 5 -11.46 -19.80 14.68
C MET A 5 -10.94 -19.09 13.42
N LYS A 6 -11.74 -19.02 12.35
CA LYS A 6 -11.37 -18.28 11.13
C LYS A 6 -11.21 -16.78 11.40
N HIS A 7 -12.12 -16.20 12.18
CA HIS A 7 -12.04 -14.81 12.60
C HIS A 7 -10.73 -14.47 13.34
N GLN A 8 -10.31 -15.34 14.27
CA GLN A 8 -9.04 -15.19 14.98
C GLN A 8 -7.83 -15.33 14.05
N GLN A 9 -7.89 -16.20 13.03
CA GLN A 9 -6.83 -16.33 12.04
C GLN A 9 -6.66 -15.07 11.20
N PHE A 10 -7.76 -14.40 10.79
CA PHE A 10 -7.67 -13.14 10.05
C PHE A 10 -7.07 -12.01 10.88
N GLN A 11 -7.51 -11.87 12.14
CA GLN A 11 -6.96 -10.86 13.04
C GLN A 11 -5.47 -11.11 13.31
N CYS A 12 -5.07 -12.38 13.50
CA CYS A 12 -3.67 -12.75 13.68
C CYS A 12 -2.84 -12.41 12.42
N CYS A 13 -3.34 -12.76 11.23
CA CYS A 13 -2.69 -12.43 9.97
C CYS A 13 -2.48 -10.91 9.81
N TYR A 14 -3.50 -10.11 10.09
CA TYR A 14 -3.39 -8.65 10.05
C TYR A 14 -2.37 -8.10 11.05
N LYS A 15 -2.42 -8.54 12.31
CA LYS A 15 -1.46 -8.09 13.35
C LYS A 15 -0.02 -8.47 13.00
N ASN A 16 0.20 -9.68 12.49
CA ASN A 16 1.52 -10.13 12.05
C ASN A 16 2.01 -9.27 10.87
N TRP A 17 1.13 -8.92 9.94
CA TRP A 17 1.49 -8.00 8.86
C TRP A 17 1.87 -6.61 9.38
N VAL A 18 1.10 -6.01 10.30
CA VAL A 18 1.44 -4.71 10.89
C VAL A 18 2.82 -4.77 11.57
N ALA A 19 3.08 -5.81 12.36
CA ALA A 19 4.37 -6.00 13.02
C ALA A 19 5.51 -6.17 11.99
N GLN A 20 5.29 -6.95 10.93
CA GLN A 20 6.27 -7.14 9.86
C GLN A 20 6.58 -5.82 9.15
N GLN A 21 5.58 -4.99 8.87
CA GLN A 21 5.76 -3.67 8.25
C GLN A 21 6.61 -2.74 9.11
N GLN A 22 6.44 -2.80 10.42
CA GLN A 22 7.24 -1.99 11.33
C GLN A 22 8.70 -2.45 11.35
N LEU A 23 8.95 -3.76 11.36
CA LEU A 23 10.30 -4.31 11.24
C LEU A 23 10.95 -3.96 9.90
N ASP A 24 10.20 -4.07 8.81
CA ASP A 24 10.66 -3.72 7.45
C ASP A 24 11.00 -2.22 7.35
N LEU A 25 10.23 -1.36 7.99
CA LEU A 25 10.51 0.09 8.07
C LEU A 25 11.79 0.38 8.87
N ASP A 26 11.94 -0.24 10.04
CA ASP A 26 13.13 -0.06 10.87
C ASP A 26 14.39 -0.53 10.13
N GLU A 27 14.30 -1.65 9.40
CA GLU A 27 15.38 -2.17 8.56
C GLU A 27 15.72 -1.20 7.42
N LEU A 28 14.73 -0.64 6.71
CA LEU A 28 14.95 0.35 5.67
C LEU A 28 15.70 1.58 6.19
N LEU A 29 15.28 2.11 7.35
CA LEU A 29 15.90 3.29 7.95
C LEU A 29 17.34 3.00 8.38
N GLN A 30 17.60 1.84 8.97
CA GLN A 30 18.95 1.41 9.34
C GLN A 30 19.83 1.21 8.11
N THR A 31 19.33 0.57 7.06
CA THR A 31 20.06 0.38 5.81
C THR A 31 20.39 1.71 5.15
N LEU A 32 19.44 2.66 5.10
CA LEU A 32 19.67 3.98 4.54
C LEU A 32 20.73 4.77 5.34
N THR A 33 20.77 4.57 6.66
CA THR A 33 21.74 5.26 7.54
C THR A 33 23.14 4.65 7.45
N ASN A 34 23.24 3.32 7.47
CA ASN A 34 24.51 2.61 7.59
C ASN A 34 25.18 2.29 6.24
N TYR A 35 24.37 2.13 5.19
CA TYR A 35 24.82 1.65 3.87
C TYR A 35 24.21 2.47 2.70
N PRO A 36 24.26 3.82 2.72
CA PRO A 36 23.57 4.66 1.72
C PRO A 36 24.10 4.51 0.28
N THR A 37 25.34 4.04 0.11
CA THR A 37 25.99 3.91 -1.20
C THR A 37 26.02 2.47 -1.71
N ASP A 38 25.60 1.49 -0.90
CA ASP A 38 25.55 0.09 -1.28
C ASP A 38 24.27 -0.21 -2.06
N VAL A 39 24.32 0.06 -3.36
CA VAL A 39 23.17 -0.09 -4.27
C VAL A 39 22.67 -1.54 -4.30
N ASP A 40 23.55 -2.53 -4.22
CA ASP A 40 23.17 -3.94 -4.26
C ASP A 40 22.42 -4.34 -2.99
N TYR A 41 22.90 -3.89 -1.82
CA TYR A 41 22.21 -4.12 -0.56
C TYR A 41 20.88 -3.36 -0.47
N LEU A 42 20.82 -2.11 -0.94
CA LEU A 42 19.57 -1.34 -1.02
C LEU A 42 18.53 -2.04 -1.92
N GLN A 43 18.95 -2.58 -3.06
CA GLN A 43 18.07 -3.37 -3.93
C GLN A 43 17.62 -4.67 -3.28
N LEU A 44 18.50 -5.36 -2.54
CA LEU A 44 18.17 -6.59 -1.83
C LEU A 44 17.07 -6.35 -0.79
N ILE A 45 17.24 -5.34 0.07
CA ILE A 45 16.24 -4.98 1.09
C ILE A 45 14.92 -4.54 0.45
N THR A 46 14.97 -3.74 -0.61
CA THR A 46 13.78 -3.33 -1.35
C THR A 46 13.01 -4.54 -1.89
N LYS A 47 13.69 -5.51 -2.51
CA LYS A 47 13.07 -6.74 -3.02
C LYS A 47 12.46 -7.60 -1.91
N LYS A 48 13.17 -7.73 -0.79
CA LYS A 48 12.67 -8.46 0.39
C LYS A 48 11.33 -7.89 0.87
N ILE A 49 11.25 -6.58 1.01
CA ILE A 49 10.05 -5.90 1.53
C ILE A 49 8.90 -5.99 0.53
N VAL A 50 9.17 -5.80 -0.77
CA VAL A 50 8.16 -6.03 -1.82
C VAL A 50 7.62 -7.46 -1.74
N SER A 51 8.48 -8.46 -1.55
CA SER A 51 8.05 -9.85 -1.38
C SER A 51 7.17 -10.04 -0.14
N HIS A 52 7.47 -9.40 1.00
CA HIS A 52 6.62 -9.44 2.19
C HIS A 52 5.20 -8.88 1.91
N PHE A 53 5.11 -7.77 1.17
CA PHE A 53 3.84 -7.21 0.73
C PHE A 53 3.07 -8.17 -0.18
N GLU A 54 3.72 -8.80 -1.15
CA GLU A 54 3.11 -9.78 -2.05
C GLU A 54 2.59 -10.99 -1.27
N ASN A 55 3.41 -11.54 -0.36
CA ASN A 55 3.06 -12.67 0.49
C ASN A 55 1.85 -12.38 1.37
N TYR A 56 1.78 -11.18 1.94
CA TYR A 56 0.60 -10.74 2.70
C TYR A 56 -0.64 -10.66 1.81
N ASN A 57 -0.55 -10.03 0.63
CA ASN A 57 -1.68 -9.91 -0.28
C ASN A 57 -2.20 -11.28 -0.73
N ASN A 58 -1.30 -12.22 -1.02
CA ASN A 58 -1.64 -13.59 -1.39
C ASN A 58 -2.32 -14.33 -0.23
N SER A 59 -1.75 -14.26 0.97
CA SER A 59 -2.34 -14.86 2.17
C SER A 59 -3.74 -14.30 2.44
N ARG A 60 -3.90 -12.99 2.32
CA ARG A 60 -5.18 -12.31 2.46
C ARG A 60 -6.19 -12.76 1.41
N ALA A 61 -5.78 -12.92 0.16
CA ALA A 61 -6.65 -13.37 -0.93
C ALA A 61 -7.16 -14.82 -0.70
N GLU A 62 -6.30 -15.74 -0.25
CA GLU A 62 -6.72 -17.10 0.11
C GLU A 62 -7.69 -17.11 1.29
N LEU A 63 -7.39 -16.32 2.31
CA LEU A 63 -8.24 -16.16 3.49
C LEU A 63 -9.62 -15.56 3.15
N ALA A 64 -9.68 -14.60 2.23
CA ALA A 64 -10.93 -13.97 1.78
C ALA A 64 -11.88 -14.94 1.06
N LYS A 65 -11.38 -16.00 0.42
CA LYS A 65 -12.23 -17.05 -0.18
C LYS A 65 -13.06 -17.80 0.87
N HIS A 66 -12.59 -17.82 2.11
CA HIS A 66 -13.25 -18.53 3.20
C HIS A 66 -14.20 -17.67 4.04
N ASP A 67 -14.01 -16.35 4.05
CA ASP A 67 -14.86 -15.38 4.77
C ASP A 67 -14.66 -13.94 4.24
N GLY A 68 -15.12 -13.69 3.02
CA GLY A 68 -14.99 -12.38 2.35
C GLY A 68 -15.59 -11.20 3.12
N PRO A 69 -16.79 -11.31 3.75
CA PRO A 69 -17.39 -10.20 4.49
C PRO A 69 -16.52 -9.67 5.63
N SER A 70 -15.78 -10.55 6.32
CA SER A 70 -14.85 -10.16 7.38
C SER A 70 -13.70 -9.26 6.90
N PHE A 71 -13.38 -9.27 5.60
CA PHE A 71 -12.38 -8.35 5.04
C PHE A 71 -12.98 -7.01 4.64
N LEU A 72 -14.25 -6.97 4.22
CA LEU A 72 -14.93 -5.73 3.84
C LEU A 72 -15.31 -4.88 5.05
N ALA A 73 -15.74 -5.53 6.14
CA ALA A 73 -16.13 -4.87 7.38
C ALA A 73 -15.53 -5.63 8.58
N PRO A 74 -14.22 -5.50 8.82
CA PRO A 74 -13.55 -6.23 9.88
C PRO A 74 -14.01 -5.76 11.25
N SER A 75 -14.46 -6.69 12.11
CA SER A 75 -14.90 -6.35 13.47
C SER A 75 -13.75 -6.08 14.45
N TRP A 76 -12.50 -6.21 14.00
CA TRP A 76 -11.31 -5.88 14.80
C TRP A 76 -10.77 -4.46 14.53
N GLY A 77 -11.28 -3.75 13.52
CA GLY A 77 -10.95 -2.35 13.25
C GLY A 77 -11.93 -1.40 13.93
N SER A 78 -11.50 -0.18 14.22
CA SER A 78 -12.40 0.89 14.65
C SER A 78 -13.34 1.31 13.53
N THR A 79 -14.51 1.87 13.87
CA THR A 79 -15.44 2.41 12.85
C THR A 79 -14.78 3.45 11.96
N PHE A 80 -13.87 4.25 12.52
CA PHE A 80 -13.09 5.23 11.77
C PHE A 80 -12.19 4.55 10.74
N GLU A 81 -11.34 3.61 11.16
CA GLU A 81 -10.46 2.87 10.23
C GLU A 81 -11.25 2.12 9.16
N ASN A 82 -12.36 1.49 9.56
CA ASN A 82 -13.25 0.77 8.65
C ASN A 82 -13.90 1.69 7.61
N SER A 83 -14.14 2.97 7.94
CA SER A 83 -14.72 3.93 6.99
C SER A 83 -13.78 4.32 5.84
N PHE A 84 -12.47 4.10 6.00
CA PHE A 84 -11.48 4.31 4.93
C PHE A 84 -11.19 3.05 4.11
N LEU A 85 -11.79 1.91 4.45
CA LEU A 85 -11.64 0.69 3.67
C LEU A 85 -12.47 0.79 2.38
N TRP A 86 -11.84 0.36 1.29
CA TRP A 86 -12.51 0.15 0.01
C TRP A 86 -12.94 -1.33 -0.08
N ILE A 87 -12.40 -2.12 -1.02
CA ILE A 87 -12.69 -3.56 -1.15
C ILE A 87 -11.78 -4.36 -0.20
N GLY A 88 -11.96 -4.12 1.10
CA GLY A 88 -11.24 -4.83 2.17
C GLY A 88 -9.77 -4.44 2.35
N GLY A 89 -9.45 -3.19 2.04
CA GLY A 89 -8.13 -2.60 2.23
C GLY A 89 -8.08 -1.14 1.81
N CYS A 90 -6.88 -0.56 1.83
CA CYS A 90 -6.63 0.76 1.27
C CYS A 90 -6.88 0.77 -0.24
N ARG A 91 -7.40 1.89 -0.76
CA ARG A 91 -7.53 2.10 -2.20
C ARG A 91 -6.14 2.34 -2.83
N PRO A 92 -5.65 1.49 -3.74
CA PRO A 92 -4.29 1.57 -4.27
C PRO A 92 -3.86 2.95 -4.82
N ALA A 93 -4.77 3.68 -5.47
CA ALA A 93 -4.51 5.03 -5.99
C ALA A 93 -4.13 6.03 -4.88
N LEU A 94 -4.57 5.81 -3.63
CA LEU A 94 -4.15 6.66 -2.51
C LEU A 94 -2.66 6.53 -2.22
N MET A 95 -2.08 5.33 -2.40
CA MET A 95 -0.64 5.13 -2.23
C MET A 95 0.15 5.90 -3.29
N ILE A 96 -0.33 5.91 -4.53
CA ILE A 96 0.32 6.66 -5.62
C ILE A 96 0.15 8.18 -5.40
N ARG A 97 -1.01 8.61 -4.91
CA ARG A 97 -1.24 10.02 -4.51
C ARG A 97 -0.29 10.48 -3.40
N LEU A 98 -0.02 9.62 -2.44
CA LEU A 98 0.95 9.89 -1.38
C LEU A 98 2.35 10.13 -1.98
N VAL A 99 2.75 9.36 -3.00
CA VAL A 99 4.02 9.60 -3.71
C VAL A 99 4.05 11.01 -4.28
N TYR A 100 3.04 11.47 -5.04
CA TYR A 100 3.04 12.84 -5.57
C TYR A 100 3.09 13.91 -4.48
N ALA A 101 2.34 13.71 -3.39
CA ALA A 101 2.32 14.63 -2.27
C ALA A 101 3.72 14.76 -1.62
N LEU A 102 4.40 13.63 -1.41
CA LEU A 102 5.75 13.59 -0.87
C LEU A 102 6.77 14.17 -1.85
N CYS A 103 6.68 13.85 -3.15
CA CYS A 103 7.55 14.47 -4.17
C CYS A 103 7.43 15.99 -4.14
N GLY A 104 6.20 16.51 -4.13
CA GLY A 104 5.93 17.94 -4.08
C GLY A 104 6.44 18.58 -2.79
N SER A 105 6.21 17.95 -1.64
CA SER A 105 6.68 18.49 -0.36
C SER A 105 8.20 18.52 -0.27
N HIS A 106 8.89 17.43 -0.63
CA HIS A 106 10.35 17.33 -0.57
C HIS A 106 11.03 18.26 -1.58
N LEU A 107 10.49 18.38 -2.80
CA LEU A 107 11.00 19.34 -3.77
C LEU A 107 10.81 20.78 -3.28
N ASN A 108 9.67 21.10 -2.67
CA ASN A 108 9.41 22.44 -2.15
C ASN A 108 10.33 22.79 -0.97
N THR A 109 10.63 21.84 -0.07
CA THR A 109 11.53 22.08 1.07
C THR A 109 12.99 22.28 0.65
N HIS A 110 13.42 21.67 -0.46
CA HIS A 110 14.79 21.74 -0.97
C HIS A 110 14.90 22.54 -2.27
N LEU A 111 13.93 23.41 -2.56
CA LEU A 111 13.82 24.06 -3.87
C LEU A 111 15.01 24.96 -4.19
N GLU A 112 15.47 25.75 -3.22
CA GLU A 112 16.61 26.67 -3.39
C GLU A 112 17.89 25.89 -3.71
N GLU A 113 18.22 24.89 -2.88
CA GLU A 113 19.37 24.00 -3.07
C GLU A 113 19.28 23.24 -4.42
N PHE A 114 18.09 22.79 -4.80
CA PHE A 114 17.87 22.10 -6.07
C PHE A 114 18.13 23.02 -7.28
N LEU A 115 17.72 24.29 -7.21
CA LEU A 115 17.96 25.30 -8.25
C LEU A 115 19.45 25.66 -8.36
N GLU A 116 20.18 25.60 -7.25
CA GLU A 116 21.65 25.73 -7.20
C GLU A 116 22.37 24.47 -7.72
N GLY A 117 21.62 23.41 -8.04
CA GLY A 117 22.14 22.17 -8.61
C GLY A 117 22.50 21.10 -7.57
N VAL A 118 22.22 21.32 -6.29
CA VAL A 118 22.39 20.30 -5.25
C VAL A 118 21.39 19.16 -5.49
N ARG A 119 21.87 17.93 -5.32
CA ARG A 119 21.07 16.71 -5.48
C ARG A 119 21.18 15.87 -4.21
N HIS A 120 20.05 15.68 -3.54
CA HIS A 120 19.87 14.93 -2.31
C HIS A 120 19.47 13.48 -2.56
N GLY A 121 19.11 13.11 -3.79
CA GLY A 121 18.67 11.76 -4.12
C GLY A 121 17.36 11.36 -3.43
N ASN A 122 16.53 12.33 -3.06
CA ASN A 122 15.27 12.11 -2.37
C ASN A 122 14.10 11.96 -3.37
N ILE A 123 12.90 11.68 -2.84
CA ILE A 123 11.69 11.47 -3.65
C ILE A 123 11.25 12.71 -4.44
N GLY A 124 11.70 13.92 -4.05
CA GLY A 124 11.49 15.16 -4.80
C GLY A 124 12.32 15.24 -6.08
N GLU A 125 13.35 14.40 -6.25
CA GLU A 125 14.25 14.41 -7.41
C GLU A 125 13.91 13.35 -8.46
N ILE A 126 12.67 12.83 -8.45
CA ILE A 126 12.21 11.89 -9.46
C ILE A 126 12.34 12.48 -10.87
N SER A 127 12.93 11.71 -11.77
CA SER A 127 13.08 12.13 -13.17
C SER A 127 11.74 12.23 -13.88
N SER A 128 11.68 13.03 -14.95
CA SER A 128 10.47 13.15 -15.80
C SER A 128 10.02 11.80 -16.37
N LEU A 129 10.96 10.90 -16.68
CA LEU A 129 10.66 9.55 -17.15
C LEU A 129 10.04 8.68 -16.04
N GLN A 130 10.54 8.78 -14.80
CA GLN A 130 9.96 8.08 -13.66
C GLN A 130 8.57 8.63 -13.34
N LEU A 131 8.39 9.95 -13.35
CA LEU A 131 7.09 10.59 -13.15
C LEU A 131 6.07 10.12 -14.20
N LYS A 132 6.46 10.10 -15.49
CA LYS A 132 5.60 9.57 -16.56
C LYS A 132 5.18 8.12 -16.32
N ARG A 133 6.11 7.26 -15.86
CA ARG A 133 5.79 5.86 -15.52
C ARG A 133 4.82 5.77 -14.34
N ILE A 134 4.98 6.63 -13.34
CA ILE A 134 4.06 6.73 -12.20
C ILE A 134 2.68 7.20 -12.65
N ASP A 135 2.60 8.20 -13.54
CA ASP A 135 1.33 8.69 -14.11
C ASP A 135 0.61 7.61 -14.91
N GLU A 136 1.33 6.88 -15.76
CA GLU A 136 0.78 5.74 -16.51
C GLU A 136 0.27 4.64 -15.58
N LEU A 137 1.00 4.35 -14.50
CA LEU A 137 0.57 3.40 -13.48
C LEU A 137 -0.69 3.91 -12.76
N HIS A 138 -0.72 5.17 -12.34
CA HIS A 138 -1.85 5.78 -11.67
C HIS A 138 -3.13 5.72 -12.51
N ALA A 139 -3.04 6.07 -13.80
CA ALA A 139 -4.16 6.02 -14.73
C ALA A 139 -4.70 4.59 -14.89
N LYS A 140 -3.80 3.60 -15.01
CA LYS A 140 -4.19 2.18 -15.05
C LYS A 140 -4.86 1.75 -13.74
N THR A 141 -4.29 2.11 -12.60
CA THR A 141 -4.83 1.78 -11.28
C THR A 141 -6.23 2.36 -11.09
N ILE A 142 -6.46 3.64 -11.39
CA ILE A 142 -7.79 4.27 -11.30
C ILE A 142 -8.79 3.52 -12.18
N LYS A 143 -8.41 3.19 -13.42
CA LYS A 143 -9.29 2.47 -14.35
C LYS A 143 -9.73 1.11 -13.79
N GLU A 144 -8.81 0.34 -13.19
CA GLU A 144 -9.15 -0.95 -12.58
C GLU A 144 -9.95 -0.80 -11.28
N GLU A 145 -9.67 0.23 -10.47
CA GLU A 145 -10.46 0.54 -9.28
C GLU A 145 -11.91 0.91 -9.61
N ASP A 146 -12.12 1.71 -10.67
CA ASP A 146 -13.47 2.13 -11.07
C ASP A 146 -14.28 0.95 -11.61
N LYS A 147 -13.64 0.03 -12.36
CA LYS A 147 -14.26 -1.23 -12.78
C LYS A 147 -14.69 -2.07 -11.58
N LEU A 148 -13.79 -2.27 -10.61
CA LEU A 148 -14.07 -3.07 -9.42
C LEU A 148 -15.15 -2.43 -8.54
N SER A 149 -15.12 -1.10 -8.38
CA SER A 149 -16.14 -0.36 -7.64
C SER A 149 -17.52 -0.47 -8.30
N SER A 150 -17.58 -0.33 -9.63
CA SER A 150 -18.81 -0.47 -10.40
C SER A 150 -19.37 -1.88 -10.32
N TYR A 151 -18.50 -2.90 -10.40
CA TYR A 151 -18.90 -4.29 -10.24
C TYR A 151 -19.47 -4.57 -8.84
N MET A 152 -18.80 -4.10 -7.78
CA MET A 152 -19.28 -4.23 -6.41
C MET A 152 -20.65 -3.54 -6.22
N ALA A 153 -20.85 -2.35 -6.79
CA ALA A 153 -22.12 -1.62 -6.70
C ALA A 153 -23.27 -2.42 -7.36
N THR A 154 -23.03 -3.01 -8.54
CA THR A 154 -24.02 -3.86 -9.22
C THR A 154 -24.39 -5.09 -8.38
N LEU A 155 -23.41 -5.75 -7.77
CA LEU A 155 -23.67 -6.89 -6.88
C LEU A 155 -24.51 -6.49 -5.67
N GLN A 156 -24.19 -5.35 -5.04
CA GLN A 156 -24.94 -4.83 -3.89
C GLN A 156 -26.37 -4.44 -4.24
N ALA A 157 -26.61 -3.89 -5.44
CA ALA A 157 -27.96 -3.58 -5.91
C ALA A 157 -28.80 -4.85 -6.07
N ASN A 158 -28.24 -5.88 -6.70
CA ASN A 158 -28.94 -7.15 -6.93
C ASN A 158 -29.30 -7.86 -5.61
N CYS A 159 -28.39 -7.89 -4.63
CA CYS A 159 -28.66 -8.49 -3.32
C CYS A 159 -29.67 -7.70 -2.46
N ARG A 160 -29.97 -6.43 -2.78
CA ARG A 160 -30.98 -5.63 -2.08
C ARG A 160 -32.38 -5.76 -2.66
N THR A 161 -32.49 -6.26 -3.89
CA THR A 161 -33.77 -6.42 -4.61
C THR A 161 -34.39 -7.81 -4.46
N GLU A 162 -33.68 -8.75 -3.84
CA GLU A 162 -34.18 -10.07 -3.40
C GLU A 162 -34.59 -10.02 -1.92
#